data_AF-B7HXE3-F1
#
_entry.id   AF-B7HXE3-F1
#
_cell.length_a   1.000
_cell.length_b   1.000
_cell.length_c   1.000
_cell.angle_alpha   90.00
_cell.angle_beta   90.00
_cell.angle_gamma   90.00
#
_symmetry.space_group_name_H-M   'P 1'
#
loop_
_entity.id
_entity.type
_entity.pdbx_description
1 polymer ?
#
loop_
_entity_poly.entity_id
_entity_poly.type
_entity_poly.pdbx_seq_one_letter_code
_entity_poly.pdbx_strand_id
1 'polypeptide(L)'
;MKKFMGIATAAVFGLGIFTTSAKAETFVTTDVLNVRENPTTESKVVGKLLDGYKVNVLHTENGWSKVKLNSGKEAFISADYTKDTYYVTANVLNVRAGANTDSEILGKLKQDDVIETTHQVENGWIQFEYNGKTAYVHVPYLTGKAPVKVQPVVKAEKTTTVQDTAKAVATTKAREVAETQAKAKAEEATKAREAAEAQAAAKAREAAKAQETAKAQAEAKAQEAAEAQAEAKAQEAAKAREAAKAQAVAEAQAAAKAQEAAKAREAAKAQEAAEAREAAQAVAEAQAEAKAQEAAKAREAAKAQKPATQQPVAKETETSAPSSSRELRVVATAYTADPLENGYKAGDQVKSALGHNLTANPNMKLIAVDPSVIPLGSKVWVEGYGVAIAGDTGGAIKGNKIDVLMPDKGTSSNWGRKTVTVKVLN
;
A
#
# COMPACT_ATOMS: atom_id res chain seq x y z
N MET A 1 11.41 12.35 -48.54
CA MET A 1 11.45 11.20 -47.61
C MET A 1 11.55 11.75 -46.18
N LYS A 2 10.52 11.54 -45.35
CA LYS A 2 10.50 12.02 -43.95
C LYS A 2 10.92 10.87 -43.02
N LYS A 3 11.82 11.14 -42.08
CA LYS A 3 12.29 10.15 -41.09
C LYS A 3 11.27 10.07 -39.95
N PHE A 4 10.78 8.87 -39.63
CA PHE A 4 10.05 8.62 -38.40
C PHE A 4 11.04 8.13 -37.33
N MET A 5 11.08 8.84 -36.21
CA MET A 5 11.93 8.52 -35.07
C MET A 5 11.01 7.96 -33.98
N GLY A 6 11.05 6.64 -33.76
CA GLY A 6 10.22 5.98 -32.75
C GLY A 6 10.85 6.11 -31.36
N ILE A 7 10.21 6.86 -30.47
CA ILE A 7 10.54 6.89 -29.05
C ILE A 7 9.64 5.87 -28.35
N ALA A 8 10.24 4.78 -27.86
CA ALA A 8 9.55 3.81 -27.01
C ALA A 8 9.63 4.26 -25.55
N THR A 9 8.61 4.97 -25.08
CA THR A 9 8.52 5.40 -23.68
C THR A 9 8.09 4.24 -22.80
N ALA A 10 9.04 3.59 -22.13
CA ALA A 10 8.75 2.58 -21.11
C ALA A 10 8.11 3.25 -19.88
N ALA A 11 6.85 2.93 -19.59
CA ALA A 11 6.15 3.41 -18.41
C ALA A 11 6.71 2.71 -17.15
N VAL A 12 7.54 3.42 -16.39
CA VAL A 12 7.96 2.99 -15.06
C VAL A 12 6.76 3.14 -14.12
N PHE A 13 6.23 2.03 -13.62
CA PHE A 13 5.24 2.03 -12.55
C PHE A 13 5.90 2.53 -11.25
N GLY A 14 5.78 3.84 -11.00
CA GLY A 14 6.22 4.45 -9.74
C GLY A 14 5.38 3.94 -8.57
N LEU A 15 6.03 3.69 -7.43
CA LEU A 15 5.34 3.42 -6.17
C LEU A 15 4.50 4.63 -5.79
N GLY A 16 3.17 4.48 -5.82
CA GLY A 16 2.25 5.51 -5.34
C GLY A 16 2.44 5.78 -3.84
N ILE A 17 2.76 7.03 -3.51
CA ILE A 17 2.80 7.50 -2.12
C ILE A 17 1.34 7.72 -1.71
N PHE A 18 0.80 6.85 -0.86
CA PHE A 18 -0.54 7.02 -0.31
C PHE A 18 -0.57 8.20 0.66
N THR A 19 -1.00 9.36 0.18
CA THR A 19 -1.28 10.51 1.04
C THR A 19 -2.57 10.24 1.83
N THR A 20 -2.48 10.29 3.16
CA THR A 20 -3.64 10.05 4.04
C THR A 20 -4.61 11.22 3.94
N SER A 21 -5.58 11.12 3.03
CA SER A 21 -6.64 12.14 2.87
C SER A 21 -7.52 12.18 4.13
N ALA A 22 -7.84 13.39 4.60
CA ALA A 22 -8.81 13.57 5.66
C ALA A 22 -10.20 13.16 5.15
N LYS A 23 -10.84 12.19 5.81
CA LYS A 23 -12.22 11.79 5.48
C LYS A 23 -13.16 12.99 5.64
N ALA A 24 -13.69 13.48 4.53
CA ALA A 24 -14.74 14.49 4.48
C ALA A 24 -16.08 13.92 4.95
N GLU A 25 -17.02 14.82 5.20
CA GLU A 25 -18.45 14.47 5.16
C GLU A 25 -18.98 14.76 3.75
N THR A 26 -19.42 13.72 3.05
CA THR A 26 -19.92 13.82 1.68
C THR A 26 -21.45 13.91 1.68
N PHE A 27 -22.02 14.84 0.91
CA PHE A 27 -23.46 15.04 0.75
C PHE A 27 -23.87 14.96 -0.72
N VAL A 28 -25.04 14.39 -0.98
CA VAL A 28 -25.66 14.42 -2.33
C VAL A 28 -26.12 15.84 -2.68
N THR A 29 -25.98 16.23 -3.95
CA THR A 29 -26.29 17.58 -4.47
C THR A 29 -27.38 17.61 -5.56
N THR A 30 -28.11 16.49 -5.72
CA THR A 30 -29.14 16.32 -6.74
C THR A 30 -30.37 15.64 -6.15
N ASP A 31 -31.57 16.00 -6.63
CA ASP A 31 -32.85 15.49 -6.14
C ASP A 31 -32.88 13.97 -5.95
N VAL A 32 -32.29 13.23 -6.91
CA VAL A 32 -32.25 11.77 -6.93
C VAL A 32 -30.93 11.25 -7.52
N LEU A 33 -30.03 10.76 -6.68
CA LEU A 33 -28.79 10.08 -7.09
C LEU A 33 -28.98 8.55 -7.08
N ASN A 34 -28.71 7.90 -8.22
CA ASN A 34 -28.77 6.45 -8.31
C ASN A 34 -27.54 5.78 -7.68
N VAL A 35 -27.77 4.79 -6.83
CA VAL A 35 -26.73 3.92 -6.24
C VAL A 35 -26.64 2.65 -7.06
N ARG A 36 -25.42 2.23 -7.43
CA ARG A 36 -25.18 1.13 -8.39
C ARG A 36 -24.26 0.04 -7.85
N GLU A 37 -24.39 -1.15 -8.43
CA GLU A 37 -23.59 -2.35 -8.08
C GLU A 37 -22.12 -2.26 -8.51
N ASN A 38 -21.79 -1.42 -9.51
CA ASN A 38 -20.46 -1.24 -10.09
C ASN A 38 -20.32 0.24 -10.54
N PRO A 39 -19.09 0.76 -10.71
CA PRO A 39 -18.83 2.15 -11.11
C PRO A 39 -19.05 2.38 -12.62
N THR A 40 -20.26 2.10 -13.12
CA THR A 40 -20.66 2.33 -14.52
C THR A 40 -22.14 2.74 -14.63
N THR A 41 -22.49 3.51 -15.66
CA THR A 41 -23.89 3.91 -15.94
C THR A 41 -24.79 2.74 -16.35
N GLU A 42 -24.19 1.67 -16.87
CA GLU A 42 -24.90 0.45 -17.30
C GLU A 42 -25.11 -0.54 -16.14
N SER A 43 -24.44 -0.31 -15.00
CA SER A 43 -24.58 -1.18 -13.84
C SER A 43 -25.95 -1.07 -13.19
N LYS A 44 -26.45 -2.21 -12.68
CA LYS A 44 -27.71 -2.33 -11.98
C LYS A 44 -27.81 -1.32 -10.82
N VAL A 45 -28.92 -0.59 -10.80
CA VAL A 45 -29.28 0.32 -9.70
C VAL A 45 -29.75 -0.52 -8.51
N VAL A 46 -29.09 -0.36 -7.36
CA VAL A 46 -29.38 -1.05 -6.10
C VAL A 46 -30.07 -0.16 -5.07
N GLY A 47 -30.14 1.15 -5.32
CA GLY A 47 -30.79 2.12 -4.44
C GLY A 47 -30.83 3.51 -5.04
N LYS A 48 -31.42 4.45 -4.28
CA LYS A 48 -31.46 5.87 -4.61
C LYS A 48 -31.19 6.66 -3.33
N LEU A 49 -30.46 7.76 -3.45
CA LEU A 49 -30.24 8.77 -2.41
C LEU A 49 -30.92 10.06 -2.86
N LEU A 50 -31.35 10.88 -1.91
CA LEU A 50 -31.97 12.18 -2.16
C LEU A 50 -30.98 13.31 -1.88
N ASP A 51 -31.29 14.52 -2.35
CA ASP A 51 -30.52 15.72 -2.06
C ASP A 51 -30.27 15.91 -0.55
N GLY A 52 -29.08 16.40 -0.20
CA GLY A 52 -28.63 16.58 1.18
C GLY A 52 -28.39 15.29 1.98
N TYR A 53 -28.58 14.10 1.41
CA TYR A 53 -28.29 12.85 2.11
C TYR A 53 -26.77 12.69 2.36
N LYS A 54 -26.39 12.44 3.62
CA LYS A 54 -25.00 12.22 4.05
C LYS A 54 -24.52 10.81 3.70
N VAL A 55 -23.38 10.71 3.02
CA VAL A 55 -22.85 9.46 2.48
C VAL A 55 -21.50 9.09 3.11
N ASN A 56 -21.34 7.82 3.51
CA ASN A 56 -20.06 7.30 3.99
C ASN A 56 -19.20 6.84 2.80
N VAL A 57 -18.40 7.76 2.25
CA VAL A 57 -17.46 7.47 1.17
C VAL A 57 -16.24 6.70 1.71
N LEU A 58 -15.92 5.60 1.04
CA LEU A 58 -14.75 4.77 1.32
C LEU A 58 -13.56 5.17 0.45
N HIS A 59 -13.80 5.43 -0.83
CA HIS A 59 -12.80 5.80 -1.84
C HIS A 59 -13.49 6.41 -3.06
N THR A 60 -12.82 7.29 -3.79
CA THR A 60 -13.31 7.88 -5.04
C THR A 60 -12.25 7.71 -6.13
N GLU A 61 -12.64 7.15 -7.27
CA GLU A 61 -11.75 6.88 -8.40
C GLU A 61 -12.53 7.05 -9.72
N ASN A 62 -11.90 7.61 -10.76
CA ASN A 62 -12.45 7.68 -12.11
C ASN A 62 -13.90 8.23 -12.21
N GLY A 63 -14.25 9.23 -11.39
CA GLY A 63 -15.59 9.84 -11.33
C GLY A 63 -16.63 9.08 -10.49
N TRP A 64 -16.25 7.99 -9.82
CA TRP A 64 -17.15 7.18 -8.99
C TRP A 64 -16.67 7.09 -7.54
N SER A 65 -17.58 7.42 -6.62
CA SER A 65 -17.39 7.23 -5.17
C SER A 65 -17.92 5.85 -4.76
N LYS A 66 -17.04 4.99 -4.25
CA LYS A 66 -17.43 3.77 -3.52
C LYS A 66 -17.91 4.16 -2.13
N VAL A 67 -19.12 3.72 -1.78
CA VAL A 67 -19.84 4.12 -0.58
C VAL A 67 -20.32 2.91 0.21
N LYS A 68 -20.39 3.08 1.54
CA LYS A 68 -20.97 2.08 2.44
C LYS A 68 -22.40 2.50 2.79
N LEU A 69 -23.36 1.65 2.44
CA LEU A 69 -24.77 1.83 2.77
C LEU A 69 -25.06 1.42 4.22
N ASN A 70 -26.12 1.95 4.82
CA ASN A 70 -26.56 1.62 6.18
C ASN A 70 -26.84 0.11 6.36
N SER A 71 -27.14 -0.61 5.28
CA SER A 71 -27.29 -2.08 5.25
C SER A 71 -25.95 -2.85 5.32
N GLY A 72 -24.83 -2.15 5.49
CA GLY A 72 -23.48 -2.71 5.50
C GLY A 72 -22.90 -3.06 4.13
N LYS A 73 -23.70 -2.99 3.05
CA LYS A 73 -23.26 -3.27 1.67
C LYS A 73 -22.44 -2.12 1.09
N GLU A 74 -21.42 -2.47 0.32
CA GLU A 74 -20.72 -1.53 -0.56
C GLU A 74 -21.49 -1.33 -1.87
N ALA A 75 -21.47 -0.11 -2.39
CA ALA A 75 -22.04 0.26 -3.68
C ALA A 75 -21.31 1.49 -4.26
N PHE A 76 -21.72 1.96 -5.43
CA PHE A 76 -21.09 3.07 -6.13
C PHE A 76 -22.10 4.17 -6.48
N ILE A 77 -21.69 5.43 -6.36
CA ILE A 77 -22.41 6.61 -6.84
C ILE A 77 -21.46 7.46 -7.71
N SER A 78 -22.00 8.26 -8.63
CA SER A 78 -21.17 9.23 -9.37
C SER A 78 -20.76 10.36 -8.42
N ALA A 79 -19.48 10.73 -8.48
CA ALA A 79 -18.90 11.79 -7.64
C ALA A 79 -19.39 13.19 -8.07
N ASP A 80 -19.78 13.36 -9.33
CA ASP A 80 -20.25 14.63 -9.91
C ASP A 80 -21.50 15.19 -9.21
N TYR A 81 -22.28 14.30 -8.57
CA TYR A 81 -23.51 14.62 -7.82
C TYR A 81 -23.30 14.56 -6.30
N THR A 82 -22.05 14.73 -5.86
CA THR A 82 -21.69 14.80 -4.45
C THR A 82 -20.77 15.97 -4.17
N LYS A 83 -20.91 16.57 -2.98
CA LYS A 83 -19.95 17.53 -2.43
C LYS A 83 -19.36 17.03 -1.13
N ASP A 84 -18.07 17.24 -0.96
CA ASP A 84 -17.36 17.06 0.28
C ASP A 84 -17.34 18.37 1.07
N THR A 85 -17.71 18.31 2.34
CA THR A 85 -17.64 19.42 3.28
C THR A 85 -16.46 19.25 4.23
N TYR A 86 -15.64 20.30 4.33
CA TYR A 86 -14.50 20.42 5.21
C TYR A 86 -14.59 21.66 6.09
N TYR A 87 -13.98 21.60 7.27
CA TYR A 87 -13.87 22.71 8.22
C TYR A 87 -12.39 23.04 8.46
N VAL A 88 -12.06 24.32 8.53
CA VAL A 88 -10.69 24.78 8.75
C VAL A 88 -10.26 24.60 10.20
N THR A 89 -9.13 23.92 10.44
CA THR A 89 -8.57 23.69 11.78
C THR A 89 -7.53 24.74 12.20
N ALA A 90 -6.99 25.50 11.25
CA ALA A 90 -5.98 26.53 11.51
C ALA A 90 -6.61 27.89 11.84
N ASN A 91 -6.03 28.63 12.80
CA ASN A 91 -6.44 30.01 13.13
C ASN A 91 -6.56 30.91 11.89
N VAL A 92 -5.62 30.76 10.95
CA VAL A 92 -5.61 31.42 9.64
C VAL A 92 -5.05 30.42 8.61
N LEU A 93 -5.81 30.14 7.56
CA LEU A 93 -5.42 29.31 6.43
C LEU A 93 -5.37 30.17 5.16
N ASN A 94 -4.25 30.17 4.44
CA ASN A 94 -4.13 30.90 3.17
C ASN A 94 -4.84 30.13 2.05
N VAL A 95 -5.70 30.84 1.31
CA VAL A 95 -6.31 30.39 0.06
C VAL A 95 -5.41 30.80 -1.10
N ARG A 96 -5.10 29.88 -2.02
CA ARG A 96 -4.07 30.07 -3.04
C ARG A 96 -4.55 29.87 -4.46
N ALA A 97 -3.82 30.45 -5.42
CA ALA A 97 -4.09 30.33 -6.85
C ALA A 97 -3.64 29.00 -7.48
N GLY A 98 -2.79 28.22 -6.78
CA GLY A 98 -2.35 26.90 -7.23
C GLY A 98 -2.11 25.92 -6.08
N ALA A 99 -2.02 24.63 -6.42
CA ALA A 99 -1.75 23.53 -5.49
C ALA A 99 -0.29 23.47 -5.00
N ASN A 100 0.25 24.60 -4.51
CA ASN A 100 1.63 24.71 -3.99
C ASN A 100 1.79 25.92 -3.06
N THR A 101 2.87 25.94 -2.28
CA THR A 101 3.18 26.99 -1.28
C THR A 101 3.64 28.32 -1.86
N ASP A 102 3.99 28.35 -3.15
CA ASP A 102 4.70 29.48 -3.75
C ASP A 102 3.76 30.33 -4.63
N SER A 103 2.57 29.80 -4.93
CA SER A 103 1.49 30.47 -5.65
C SER A 103 0.85 31.62 -4.87
N GLU A 104 0.29 32.58 -5.61
CA GLU A 104 -0.37 33.77 -5.09
C GLU A 104 -1.45 33.43 -4.05
N ILE A 105 -1.51 34.22 -2.98
CA ILE A 105 -2.52 34.10 -1.93
C ILE A 105 -3.75 34.93 -2.34
N LEU A 106 -4.80 34.24 -2.79
CA LEU A 106 -6.09 34.81 -3.19
C LEU A 106 -6.93 35.31 -2.00
N GLY A 107 -6.68 34.76 -0.80
CA GLY A 107 -7.46 35.09 0.38
C GLY A 107 -7.02 34.34 1.63
N LYS A 108 -7.82 34.46 2.69
CA LYS A 108 -7.59 33.80 3.98
C LYS A 108 -8.91 33.30 4.56
N LEU A 109 -8.88 32.08 5.07
CA LEU A 109 -9.94 31.49 5.88
C LEU A 109 -9.50 31.49 7.35
N LYS A 110 -10.47 31.47 8.26
CA LYS A 110 -10.29 31.37 9.71
C LYS A 110 -10.63 29.97 10.19
N GLN A 111 -10.28 29.66 11.43
CA GLN A 111 -10.74 28.43 12.08
C GLN A 111 -12.27 28.35 12.05
N ASP A 112 -12.79 27.13 11.86
CA ASP A 112 -14.21 26.77 11.73
C ASP A 112 -14.91 27.29 10.44
N ASP A 113 -14.22 28.00 9.55
CA ASP A 113 -14.74 28.31 8.21
C ASP A 113 -15.01 27.02 7.42
N VAL A 114 -16.09 27.03 6.64
CA VAL A 114 -16.57 25.87 5.87
C VAL A 114 -16.07 25.95 4.42
N ILE A 115 -15.60 24.83 3.90
CA ILE A 115 -15.20 24.65 2.51
C ILE A 115 -16.05 23.53 1.91
N GLU A 116 -16.77 23.83 0.83
CA GLU A 116 -17.46 22.83 0.02
C GLU A 116 -16.66 22.60 -1.27
N THR A 117 -16.45 21.35 -1.63
CA THR A 117 -15.77 20.98 -2.89
C THR A 117 -16.40 19.76 -3.54
N THR A 118 -16.35 19.70 -4.86
CA THR A 118 -16.71 18.54 -5.68
C THR A 118 -15.48 17.77 -6.19
N HIS A 119 -14.26 18.20 -5.82
CA HIS A 119 -13.01 17.69 -6.39
C HIS A 119 -11.96 17.40 -5.30
N GLN A 120 -11.43 16.16 -5.27
CA GLN A 120 -10.37 15.76 -4.34
C GLN A 120 -8.97 15.73 -4.96
N VAL A 121 -8.03 16.25 -4.16
CA VAL A 121 -6.63 15.83 -4.02
C VAL A 121 -5.82 15.59 -5.29
N GLU A 122 -5.09 16.63 -5.69
CA GLU A 122 -3.75 16.45 -6.27
C GLU A 122 -2.71 16.94 -5.25
N ASN A 123 -1.69 16.13 -4.97
CA ASN A 123 -0.50 16.48 -4.16
C ASN A 123 -0.78 17.11 -2.76
N GLY A 124 -1.87 16.72 -2.08
CA GLY A 124 -2.19 17.20 -0.73
C GLY A 124 -2.91 18.55 -0.66
N TRP A 125 -3.43 19.04 -1.80
CA TRP A 125 -4.26 20.23 -1.87
C TRP A 125 -5.69 19.88 -2.30
N ILE A 126 -6.66 20.64 -1.79
CA ILE A 126 -8.05 20.61 -2.25
C ILE A 126 -8.29 21.84 -3.13
N GLN A 127 -8.90 21.60 -4.29
CA GLN A 127 -9.43 22.64 -5.16
C GLN A 127 -10.87 22.97 -4.73
N PHE A 128 -11.25 24.24 -4.72
CA PHE A 128 -12.61 24.70 -4.44
C PHE A 128 -12.89 26.04 -5.13
N GLU A 129 -14.14 26.50 -5.12
CA GLU A 129 -14.48 27.85 -5.60
C GLU A 129 -14.36 28.87 -4.45
N TYR A 130 -13.62 29.95 -4.69
CA TYR A 130 -13.49 31.07 -3.77
C TYR A 130 -13.68 32.39 -4.52
N ASN A 131 -14.74 33.13 -4.17
CA ASN A 131 -15.11 34.41 -4.80
C ASN A 131 -15.20 34.33 -6.34
N GLY A 132 -15.82 33.28 -6.89
CA GLY A 132 -15.96 33.08 -8.34
C GLY A 132 -14.68 32.66 -9.07
N LYS A 133 -13.65 32.22 -8.34
CA LYS A 133 -12.37 31.73 -8.89
C LYS A 133 -12.03 30.35 -8.36
N THR A 134 -11.39 29.52 -9.19
CA THR A 134 -10.73 28.30 -8.74
C THR A 134 -9.60 28.63 -7.78
N ALA A 135 -9.61 28.02 -6.61
CA ALA A 135 -8.63 28.24 -5.55
C ALA A 135 -8.26 26.94 -4.83
N TYR A 136 -7.16 26.98 -4.09
CA TYR A 136 -6.54 25.82 -3.46
C TYR A 136 -6.23 26.05 -1.99
N VAL A 137 -6.43 25.01 -1.17
CA VAL A 137 -6.11 24.96 0.27
C VAL A 137 -5.44 23.64 0.63
N HIS A 138 -4.59 23.65 1.66
CA HIS A 138 -3.74 22.51 2.02
C HIS A 138 -4.45 21.57 3.02
N VAL A 139 -4.54 20.27 2.68
CA VAL A 139 -5.38 19.27 3.38
C VAL A 139 -5.09 19.13 4.89
N PRO A 140 -3.82 19.14 5.37
CA PRO A 140 -3.51 19.06 6.81
C PRO A 140 -4.15 20.12 7.72
N TYR A 141 -4.71 21.20 7.17
CA TYR A 141 -5.40 22.25 7.92
C TYR A 141 -6.93 22.14 7.85
N LEU A 142 -7.45 20.98 7.45
CA LEU A 142 -8.87 20.70 7.24
C LEU A 142 -9.31 19.45 8.01
N THR A 143 -10.58 19.41 8.42
CA THR A 143 -11.23 18.25 9.04
C THR A 143 -12.62 18.07 8.45
N GLY A 144 -13.07 16.83 8.22
CA GLY A 144 -14.48 16.57 7.89
C GLY A 144 -15.41 16.70 9.09
N LYS A 145 -14.89 16.61 10.32
CA LYS A 145 -15.69 16.69 11.55
C LYS A 145 -16.11 18.13 11.85
N ALA A 146 -17.42 18.38 11.87
CA ALA A 146 -18.00 19.67 12.24
C ALA A 146 -17.56 20.12 13.65
N PRO A 147 -17.25 21.42 13.85
CA PRO A 147 -16.86 21.97 15.13
C PRO A 147 -18.04 21.99 16.12
N VAL A 148 -17.80 21.48 17.34
CA VAL A 148 -18.82 21.43 18.40
C VAL A 148 -18.95 22.81 19.03
N LYS A 149 -19.89 23.62 18.52
CA LYS A 149 -20.22 24.94 19.08
C LYS A 149 -20.87 24.81 20.46
N VAL A 150 -20.05 24.85 21.51
CA VAL A 150 -20.52 25.06 22.88
C VAL A 150 -21.13 26.46 23.01
N GLN A 151 -22.46 26.52 23.08
CA GLN A 151 -23.17 27.77 23.36
C GLN A 151 -22.85 28.22 24.80
N PRO A 152 -22.51 29.48 25.04
CA PRO A 152 -22.34 29.98 26.41
C PRO A 152 -23.69 29.98 27.12
N VAL A 153 -23.77 29.24 28.24
CA VAL A 153 -24.96 29.21 29.09
C VAL A 153 -25.21 30.60 29.67
N VAL A 154 -26.32 31.22 29.26
CA VAL A 154 -26.77 32.48 29.84
C VAL A 154 -27.19 32.23 31.29
N LYS A 155 -26.51 32.87 32.24
CA LYS A 155 -26.88 32.83 33.66
C LYS A 155 -28.30 33.41 33.84
N ALA A 156 -29.21 32.59 34.37
CA ALA A 156 -30.46 33.09 34.92
C ALA A 156 -30.22 33.59 36.35
N GLU A 157 -30.35 34.89 36.58
CA GLU A 157 -30.63 35.41 37.91
C GLU A 157 -32.13 35.36 38.17
N LYS A 158 -32.53 34.85 39.35
CA LYS A 158 -33.82 35.23 39.93
C LYS A 158 -33.77 35.25 41.45
N THR A 159 -34.23 36.36 42.00
CA THR A 159 -34.09 36.76 43.40
C THR A 159 -35.27 36.31 44.27
N THR A 160 -34.97 36.11 45.55
CA THR A 160 -35.83 36.22 46.75
C THR A 160 -37.17 35.45 46.85
N THR A 161 -37.20 34.57 47.85
CA THR A 161 -38.40 34.08 48.56
C THR A 161 -38.87 35.11 49.59
N VAL A 162 -40.19 35.26 49.78
CA VAL A 162 -40.80 35.75 51.04
C VAL A 162 -42.01 34.87 51.38
N GLN A 163 -42.25 34.65 52.67
CA GLN A 163 -43.24 33.73 53.24
C GLN A 163 -44.57 34.44 53.63
N ASP A 164 -45.42 33.69 54.34
CA ASP A 164 -46.54 34.12 55.18
C ASP A 164 -47.87 34.49 54.49
N THR A 165 -49.05 34.25 55.09
CA THR A 165 -49.40 33.65 56.40
C THR A 165 -50.72 32.85 56.33
N ALA A 166 -51.08 32.14 57.40
CA ALA A 166 -52.30 31.35 57.50
C ALA A 166 -53.38 31.97 58.41
N LYS A 167 -54.61 31.44 58.26
CA LYS A 167 -55.59 31.07 59.32
C LYS A 167 -56.78 32.01 59.67
N ALA A 168 -57.99 31.42 59.59
CA ALA A 168 -59.24 31.72 60.34
C ALA A 168 -59.94 33.08 60.06
N VAL A 169 -61.23 33.34 60.38
CA VAL A 169 -62.24 32.74 61.30
C VAL A 169 -63.65 32.71 60.63
N ALA A 170 -64.63 32.06 61.28
CA ALA A 170 -66.08 31.97 61.01
C ALA A 170 -66.81 33.28 60.59
N THR A 171 -68.07 33.28 60.13
CA THR A 171 -69.28 33.16 60.99
C THR A 171 -70.56 32.76 60.20
N THR A 172 -71.65 32.50 60.92
CA THR A 172 -72.87 31.75 60.55
C THR A 172 -74.06 32.53 60.00
N LYS A 173 -74.99 31.76 59.39
CA LYS A 173 -76.49 31.79 59.52
C LYS A 173 -77.35 32.63 58.55
N ALA A 174 -78.34 31.90 58.00
CA ALA A 174 -79.75 32.29 57.77
C ALA A 174 -80.08 33.32 56.64
N ARG A 175 -81.25 33.28 55.97
CA ARG A 175 -82.35 32.28 55.82
C ARG A 175 -83.37 32.83 54.80
N GLU A 176 -83.99 31.97 53.98
CA GLU A 176 -85.07 32.29 52.98
C GLU A 176 -84.62 33.28 51.86
N VAL A 177 -85.19 33.29 50.64
CA VAL A 177 -86.58 33.09 50.17
C VAL A 177 -86.61 32.40 48.78
N ALA A 178 -87.75 31.78 48.44
CA ALA A 178 -88.22 31.36 47.10
C ALA A 178 -87.56 30.17 46.37
N GLU A 179 -88.24 29.01 46.45
CA GLU A 179 -88.34 28.08 45.33
C GLU A 179 -89.01 28.76 44.13
N THR A 180 -88.37 28.80 42.95
CA THR A 180 -89.06 28.91 41.64
C THR A 180 -88.13 28.66 40.42
N GLN A 181 -87.02 27.92 40.56
CA GLN A 181 -86.07 27.74 39.44
C GLN A 181 -85.31 26.40 39.39
N ALA A 182 -85.81 25.36 40.07
CA ALA A 182 -85.08 24.10 40.30
C ALA A 182 -84.94 23.14 39.09
N LYS A 183 -85.47 23.46 37.90
CA LYS A 183 -85.42 22.57 36.72
C LYS A 183 -84.71 23.12 35.48
N ALA A 184 -84.13 24.33 35.54
CA ALA A 184 -83.36 24.91 34.42
C ALA A 184 -81.84 24.97 34.70
N LYS A 185 -81.41 25.17 35.96
CA LYS A 185 -79.98 25.29 36.32
C LYS A 185 -79.23 23.96 36.46
N ALA A 186 -79.92 22.81 36.48
CA ALA A 186 -79.28 21.51 36.61
C ALA A 186 -78.63 21.03 35.29
N GLU A 187 -79.28 21.22 34.15
CA GLU A 187 -78.72 20.81 32.85
C GLU A 187 -77.54 21.67 32.40
N GLU A 188 -77.59 22.99 32.63
CA GLU A 188 -76.52 23.92 32.28
C GLU A 188 -75.24 23.66 33.11
N ALA A 189 -75.38 23.44 34.42
CA ALA A 189 -74.28 23.06 35.29
C ALA A 189 -73.67 21.69 34.94
N THR A 190 -74.49 20.76 34.42
CA THR A 190 -74.02 19.42 34.02
C THR A 190 -73.24 19.49 32.71
N LYS A 191 -73.74 20.20 31.69
CA LYS A 191 -73.00 20.47 30.43
C LYS A 191 -71.71 21.24 30.67
N ALA A 192 -71.68 22.22 31.57
CA ALA A 192 -70.46 22.94 31.92
C ALA A 192 -69.41 22.03 32.58
N ARG A 193 -69.85 21.08 33.43
CA ARG A 193 -68.97 20.10 34.07
C ARG A 193 -68.44 19.06 33.08
N GLU A 194 -69.29 18.51 32.21
CA GLU A 194 -68.86 17.58 31.15
C GLU A 194 -67.87 18.24 30.18
N ALA A 195 -68.08 19.50 29.80
CA ALA A 195 -67.15 20.26 28.97
C ALA A 195 -65.80 20.49 29.66
N ALA A 196 -65.79 20.81 30.95
CA ALA A 196 -64.56 20.97 31.73
C ALA A 196 -63.80 19.64 31.90
N GLU A 197 -64.52 18.54 32.13
CA GLU A 197 -63.95 17.20 32.29
C GLU A 197 -63.40 16.67 30.95
N ALA A 198 -64.07 16.94 29.83
CA ALA A 198 -63.56 16.67 28.49
C ALA A 198 -62.29 17.48 28.17
N GLN A 199 -62.21 18.76 28.55
CA GLN A 199 -61.00 19.57 28.39
C GLN A 199 -59.85 19.10 29.29
N ALA A 200 -60.14 18.65 30.52
CA ALA A 200 -59.14 18.06 31.40
C ALA A 200 -58.58 16.74 30.83
N ALA A 201 -59.45 15.87 30.31
CA ALA A 201 -59.06 14.63 29.65
C ALA A 201 -58.25 14.88 28.36
N ALA A 202 -58.58 15.93 27.59
CA ALA A 202 -57.81 16.33 26.41
C ALA A 202 -56.39 16.77 26.79
N LYS A 203 -56.24 17.66 27.78
CA LYS A 203 -54.91 18.10 28.28
C LYS A 203 -54.09 16.95 28.87
N ALA A 204 -54.73 16.01 29.56
CA ALA A 204 -54.05 14.82 30.09
C ALA A 204 -53.50 13.91 28.97
N ARG A 205 -54.27 13.72 27.88
CA ARG A 205 -53.81 12.98 26.69
C ARG A 205 -52.68 13.71 25.96
N GLU A 206 -52.75 15.03 25.87
CA GLU A 206 -51.71 15.85 25.24
C GLU A 206 -50.39 15.80 26.03
N ALA A 207 -50.45 15.90 27.37
CA ALA A 207 -49.30 15.73 28.26
C ALA A 207 -48.69 14.32 28.18
N ALA A 208 -49.51 13.26 28.13
CA ALA A 208 -49.03 11.89 27.95
C ALA A 208 -48.31 11.70 26.60
N LYS A 209 -48.86 12.26 25.52
CA LYS A 209 -48.25 12.21 24.18
C LYS A 209 -46.93 12.99 24.12
N ALA A 210 -46.84 14.13 24.81
CA ALA A 210 -45.60 14.88 24.94
C ALA A 210 -44.52 14.09 25.72
N GLN A 211 -44.90 13.38 26.78
CA GLN A 211 -44.00 12.50 27.54
C GLN A 211 -43.50 11.31 26.71
N GLU A 212 -44.37 10.71 25.89
CA GLU A 212 -44.00 9.63 24.96
C GLU A 212 -42.99 10.10 23.91
N THR A 213 -43.22 11.27 23.28
CA THR A 213 -42.24 11.85 22.34
C THR A 213 -40.91 12.21 23.00
N ALA A 214 -40.94 12.71 24.25
CA ALA A 214 -39.71 12.99 24.99
C ALA A 214 -38.90 11.71 25.30
N LYS A 215 -39.59 10.60 25.63
CA LYS A 215 -38.95 9.29 25.82
C LYS A 215 -38.32 8.77 24.52
N ALA A 216 -39.06 8.83 23.41
CA ALA A 216 -38.56 8.41 22.10
C ALA A 216 -37.33 9.22 21.65
N GLN A 217 -37.32 10.54 21.89
CA GLN A 217 -36.15 11.40 21.62
C GLN A 217 -34.95 11.07 22.51
N ALA A 218 -35.17 10.63 23.76
CA ALA A 218 -34.09 10.20 24.64
C ALA A 218 -33.49 8.84 24.22
N GLU A 219 -34.34 7.88 23.82
CA GLU A 219 -33.88 6.58 23.28
C GLU A 219 -33.12 6.74 21.95
N ALA A 220 -33.57 7.62 21.05
CA ALA A 220 -32.86 7.93 19.80
C ALA A 220 -31.46 8.52 20.05
N LYS A 221 -31.32 9.49 20.98
CA LYS A 221 -30.02 10.05 21.37
C LYS A 221 -29.10 9.03 22.02
N ALA A 222 -29.65 8.06 22.77
CA ALA A 222 -28.87 6.98 23.36
C ALA A 222 -28.32 6.01 22.30
N GLN A 223 -29.10 5.73 21.25
CA GLN A 223 -28.63 4.94 20.10
C GLN A 223 -27.56 5.67 19.30
N GLU A 224 -27.76 6.95 18.98
CA GLU A 224 -26.79 7.80 18.28
C GLU A 224 -25.43 7.85 19.03
N ALA A 225 -25.46 8.00 20.35
CA ALA A 225 -24.26 7.98 21.18
C ALA A 225 -23.55 6.61 21.20
N ALA A 226 -24.30 5.50 21.17
CA ALA A 226 -23.73 4.15 21.11
C ALA A 226 -23.09 3.85 19.74
N GLU A 227 -23.73 4.28 18.65
CA GLU A 227 -23.20 4.12 17.28
C GLU A 227 -21.93 4.96 17.09
N ALA A 228 -21.91 6.20 17.59
CA ALA A 228 -20.71 7.04 17.59
C ALA A 228 -19.53 6.42 18.37
N GLN A 229 -19.78 5.73 19.50
CA GLN A 229 -18.73 4.99 20.23
C GLN A 229 -18.25 3.74 19.46
N ALA A 230 -19.15 3.03 18.78
CA ALA A 230 -18.78 1.89 17.95
C ALA A 230 -17.93 2.31 16.73
N GLU A 231 -18.29 3.42 16.09
CA GLU A 231 -17.52 3.98 14.97
C GLU A 231 -16.14 4.47 15.42
N ALA A 232 -16.04 5.15 16.58
CA ALA A 232 -14.75 5.58 17.13
C ALA A 232 -13.78 4.41 17.34
N LYS A 233 -14.26 3.28 17.91
CA LYS A 233 -13.45 2.05 18.06
C LYS A 233 -13.08 1.41 16.73
N ALA A 234 -13.98 1.44 15.75
CA ALA A 234 -13.68 0.94 14.40
C ALA A 234 -12.61 1.79 13.70
N GLN A 235 -12.63 3.11 13.87
CA GLN A 235 -11.60 4.02 13.35
C GLN A 235 -10.24 3.82 14.04
N GLU A 236 -10.22 3.60 15.35
CA GLU A 236 -8.99 3.27 16.10
C GLU A 236 -8.36 1.95 15.59
N ALA A 237 -9.17 0.90 15.43
CA ALA A 237 -8.73 -0.37 14.86
C ALA A 237 -8.26 -0.26 13.40
N ALA A 238 -8.87 0.63 12.61
CA ALA A 238 -8.43 0.91 11.24
C ALA A 238 -7.05 1.60 11.22
N LYS A 239 -6.84 2.63 12.05
CA LYS A 239 -5.54 3.32 12.19
C LYS A 239 -4.43 2.36 12.63
N ALA A 240 -4.71 1.47 13.59
CA ALA A 240 -3.74 0.45 14.02
C ALA A 240 -3.35 -0.50 12.87
N ARG A 241 -4.31 -0.92 12.03
CA ARG A 241 -4.04 -1.76 10.85
C ARG A 241 -3.27 -1.01 9.75
N GLU A 242 -3.52 0.28 9.58
CA GLU A 242 -2.82 1.13 8.60
C GLU A 242 -1.37 1.38 9.03
N ALA A 243 -1.14 1.69 10.32
CA ALA A 243 0.20 1.81 10.88
C ALA A 243 1.02 0.50 10.74
N ALA A 244 0.41 -0.65 11.00
CA ALA A 244 1.05 -1.95 10.80
C ALA A 244 1.43 -2.21 9.32
N LYS A 245 0.57 -1.81 8.37
CA LYS A 245 0.90 -1.88 6.92
C LYS A 245 2.06 -0.95 6.55
N ALA A 246 2.06 0.28 7.05
CA ALA A 246 3.14 1.24 6.80
C ALA A 246 4.49 0.73 7.33
N GLN A 247 4.50 0.13 8.53
CA GLN A 247 5.69 -0.50 9.11
C GLN A 247 6.19 -1.68 8.25
N ALA A 248 5.30 -2.57 7.80
CA ALA A 248 5.68 -3.69 6.94
C ALA A 248 6.26 -3.24 5.58
N VAL A 249 5.72 -2.16 4.99
CA VAL A 249 6.28 -1.56 3.76
C VAL A 249 7.67 -0.95 4.01
N ALA A 250 7.86 -0.28 5.14
CA ALA A 250 9.17 0.28 5.52
C ALA A 250 10.23 -0.82 5.74
N GLU A 251 9.89 -1.93 6.40
CA GLU A 251 10.78 -3.10 6.55
C GLU A 251 11.11 -3.74 5.21
N ALA A 252 10.12 -3.92 4.32
CA ALA A 252 10.35 -4.46 2.97
C ALA A 252 11.30 -3.57 2.14
N GLN A 253 11.15 -2.24 2.21
CA GLN A 253 12.04 -1.30 1.55
C GLN A 253 13.46 -1.30 2.15
N ALA A 254 13.58 -1.43 3.47
CA ALA A 254 14.88 -1.56 4.14
C ALA A 254 15.60 -2.85 3.74
N ALA A 255 14.87 -3.98 3.67
CA ALA A 255 15.39 -5.27 3.22
C ALA A 255 15.84 -5.22 1.76
N ALA A 256 15.08 -4.57 0.86
CA ALA A 256 15.46 -4.40 -0.54
C ALA A 256 16.77 -3.59 -0.69
N LYS A 257 16.90 -2.46 0.02
CA LYS A 257 18.14 -1.65 0.03
C LYS A 257 19.32 -2.42 0.61
N ALA A 258 19.11 -3.26 1.63
CA ALA A 258 20.15 -4.11 2.19
C ALA A 258 20.63 -5.18 1.18
N GLN A 259 19.73 -5.77 0.40
CA GLN A 259 20.10 -6.70 -0.68
C GLN A 259 20.86 -6.02 -1.83
N GLU A 260 20.46 -4.80 -2.21
CA GLU A 260 21.16 -4.01 -3.22
C GLU A 260 22.59 -3.66 -2.77
N ALA A 261 22.75 -3.19 -1.53
CA ALA A 261 24.05 -2.92 -0.93
C ALA A 261 24.92 -4.20 -0.80
N ALA A 262 24.32 -5.36 -0.54
CA ALA A 262 25.03 -6.64 -0.52
C ALA A 262 25.56 -7.02 -1.93
N LYS A 263 24.73 -6.88 -2.97
CA LYS A 263 25.13 -7.11 -4.37
C LYS A 263 26.23 -6.15 -4.83
N ALA A 264 26.16 -4.87 -4.47
CA ALA A 264 27.21 -3.91 -4.76
C ALA A 264 28.56 -4.29 -4.10
N ARG A 265 28.53 -4.79 -2.86
CA ARG A 265 29.74 -5.29 -2.16
C ARG A 265 30.28 -6.58 -2.78
N GLU A 266 29.43 -7.48 -3.26
CA GLU A 266 29.86 -8.70 -3.97
C GLU A 266 30.50 -8.35 -5.32
N ALA A 267 29.92 -7.42 -6.08
CA ALA A 267 30.49 -6.91 -7.33
C ALA A 267 31.85 -6.24 -7.11
N ALA A 268 32.01 -5.40 -6.08
CA ALA A 268 33.29 -4.77 -5.75
C ALA A 268 34.38 -5.81 -5.43
N LYS A 269 34.07 -6.84 -4.64
CA LYS A 269 35.01 -7.95 -4.36
C LYS A 269 35.34 -8.77 -5.60
N ALA A 270 34.39 -8.95 -6.50
CA ALA A 270 34.61 -9.66 -7.77
C ALA A 270 35.56 -8.87 -8.70
N GLN A 271 35.46 -7.53 -8.71
CA GLN A 271 36.40 -6.67 -9.43
C GLN A 271 37.80 -6.70 -8.81
N GLU A 272 37.93 -6.53 -7.50
CA GLU A 272 39.21 -6.63 -6.78
C GLU A 272 39.91 -7.99 -7.02
N ALA A 273 39.14 -9.08 -7.02
CA ALA A 273 39.64 -10.42 -7.33
C ALA A 273 40.00 -10.62 -8.83
N ALA A 274 39.44 -9.84 -9.74
CA ALA A 274 39.81 -9.84 -11.15
C ALA A 274 41.12 -9.09 -11.39
N GLU A 275 41.24 -7.88 -10.83
CA GLU A 275 42.47 -7.06 -10.87
C GLU A 275 43.67 -7.81 -10.25
N ALA A 276 43.46 -8.49 -9.11
CA ALA A 276 44.48 -9.33 -8.48
C ALA A 276 44.91 -10.53 -9.35
N ARG A 277 44.01 -11.11 -10.15
CA ARG A 277 44.33 -12.20 -11.08
C ARG A 277 45.12 -11.71 -12.29
N GLU A 278 44.75 -10.55 -12.84
CA GLU A 278 45.47 -9.92 -13.95
C GLU A 278 46.91 -9.57 -13.53
N ALA A 279 47.09 -8.97 -12.35
CA ALA A 279 48.41 -8.71 -11.77
C ALA A 279 49.23 -9.99 -11.55
N ALA A 280 48.61 -11.06 -11.04
CA ALA A 280 49.29 -12.35 -10.85
C ALA A 280 49.71 -13.00 -12.18
N GLN A 281 48.88 -12.88 -13.23
CA GLN A 281 49.19 -13.38 -14.57
C GLN A 281 50.36 -12.61 -15.20
N ALA A 282 50.40 -11.28 -15.08
CA ALA A 282 51.51 -10.45 -15.57
C ALA A 282 52.84 -10.80 -14.87
N VAL A 283 52.83 -11.07 -13.54
CA VAL A 283 54.02 -11.52 -12.82
C VAL A 283 54.48 -12.91 -13.27
N ALA A 284 53.55 -13.84 -13.53
CA ALA A 284 53.89 -15.18 -14.02
C ALA A 284 54.49 -15.15 -15.43
N GLU A 285 53.96 -14.28 -16.31
CA GLU A 285 54.45 -14.09 -17.68
C GLU A 285 55.87 -13.49 -17.68
N ALA A 286 56.12 -12.45 -16.88
CA ALA A 286 57.45 -11.87 -16.70
C ALA A 286 58.48 -12.88 -16.14
N GLN A 287 58.08 -13.77 -15.22
CA GLN A 287 58.95 -14.83 -14.71
C GLN A 287 59.22 -15.93 -15.76
N ALA A 288 58.26 -16.26 -16.62
CA ALA A 288 58.44 -17.19 -17.71
C ALA A 288 59.40 -16.62 -18.76
N GLU A 289 59.26 -15.34 -19.10
CA GLU A 289 60.13 -14.65 -20.06
C GLU A 289 61.59 -14.54 -19.54
N ALA A 290 61.77 -14.21 -18.25
CA ALA A 290 63.08 -14.22 -17.60
C ALA A 290 63.76 -15.60 -17.66
N LYS A 291 63.04 -16.68 -17.35
CA LYS A 291 63.54 -18.06 -17.46
C LYS A 291 63.86 -18.46 -18.91
N ALA A 292 63.09 -17.99 -19.88
CA ALA A 292 63.37 -18.24 -21.29
C ALA A 292 64.68 -17.57 -21.74
N GLN A 293 64.95 -16.34 -21.28
CA GLN A 293 66.21 -15.64 -21.53
C GLN A 293 67.41 -16.32 -20.84
N GLU A 294 67.24 -16.82 -19.61
CA GLU A 294 68.28 -17.59 -18.90
C GLU A 294 68.60 -18.91 -19.63
N ALA A 295 67.57 -19.66 -20.05
CA ALA A 295 67.73 -20.88 -20.84
C ALA A 295 68.37 -20.65 -22.22
N ALA A 296 68.10 -19.49 -22.85
CA ALA A 296 68.76 -19.09 -24.09
C ALA A 296 70.26 -18.86 -23.88
N LYS A 297 70.66 -18.13 -22.83
CA LYS A 297 72.07 -17.93 -22.44
C LYS A 297 72.77 -19.24 -22.10
N ALA A 298 72.10 -20.16 -21.39
CA ALA A 298 72.65 -21.48 -21.09
C ALA A 298 72.88 -22.33 -22.36
N ARG A 299 71.97 -22.26 -23.35
CA ARG A 299 72.15 -22.90 -24.66
C ARG A 299 73.27 -22.28 -25.50
N GLU A 300 73.52 -20.99 -25.35
CA GLU A 300 74.63 -20.30 -26.01
C GLU A 300 75.98 -20.71 -25.40
N ALA A 301 76.07 -20.77 -24.06
CA ALA A 301 77.25 -21.28 -23.35
C ALA A 301 77.56 -22.76 -23.68
N ALA A 302 76.53 -23.62 -23.81
CA ALA A 302 76.69 -25.02 -24.22
C ALA A 302 77.23 -25.19 -25.66
N LYS A 303 77.19 -24.15 -26.48
CA LYS A 303 77.69 -24.17 -27.87
C LYS A 303 79.21 -23.98 -27.98
N ALA A 304 79.89 -23.67 -26.88
CA ALA A 304 81.32 -23.39 -26.82
C ALA A 304 82.22 -24.64 -26.60
N GLN A 305 81.65 -25.85 -26.55
CA GLN A 305 82.42 -27.10 -26.39
C GLN A 305 82.09 -28.12 -27.51
N LYS A 306 83.16 -28.68 -28.10
CA LYS A 306 83.20 -29.78 -29.09
C LYS A 306 84.48 -30.60 -28.83
N PRO A 307 84.68 -31.83 -29.37
CA PRO A 307 83.91 -32.57 -30.39
C PRO A 307 82.72 -33.38 -29.77
N ALA A 308 82.06 -34.40 -30.35
CA ALA A 308 82.36 -35.24 -31.51
C ALA A 308 81.12 -35.87 -32.21
N THR A 309 81.41 -36.87 -33.07
CA THR A 309 80.56 -37.83 -33.80
C THR A 309 79.80 -38.81 -32.87
N GLN A 310 78.52 -39.19 -33.06
CA GLN A 310 77.87 -39.78 -34.25
C GLN A 310 76.33 -39.56 -34.28
N GLN A 311 75.67 -39.94 -35.37
CA GLN A 311 74.22 -39.91 -35.66
C GLN A 311 73.84 -41.24 -36.37
N PRO A 312 72.54 -41.66 -36.54
CA PRO A 312 71.29 -41.08 -36.05
C PRO A 312 70.24 -42.06 -35.44
N VAL A 313 69.36 -41.53 -34.55
CA VAL A 313 67.86 -41.54 -34.58
C VAL A 313 67.14 -42.88 -34.88
N ALA A 314 66.21 -43.38 -34.05
CA ALA A 314 64.86 -42.84 -33.81
C ALA A 314 64.16 -43.48 -32.59
N LYS A 315 63.14 -42.89 -31.93
CA LYS A 315 62.66 -41.49 -31.79
C LYS A 315 61.58 -41.51 -30.70
N GLU A 316 61.94 -41.25 -29.44
CA GLU A 316 60.94 -41.12 -28.38
C GLU A 316 60.13 -39.83 -28.57
N THR A 317 58.80 -39.96 -28.46
CA THR A 317 57.85 -38.86 -28.57
C THR A 317 57.76 -38.10 -27.25
N GLU A 318 58.40 -36.93 -27.17
CA GLU A 318 58.01 -35.93 -26.18
C GLU A 318 56.63 -35.37 -26.56
N THR A 319 55.66 -35.58 -25.68
CA THR A 319 54.27 -35.23 -25.87
C THR A 319 54.10 -33.72 -25.81
N SER A 320 53.88 -33.08 -26.96
CA SER A 320 53.33 -31.72 -27.03
C SER A 320 52.02 -31.67 -26.24
N ALA A 321 51.97 -30.88 -25.16
CA ALA A 321 50.73 -30.67 -24.41
C ALA A 321 49.71 -29.96 -25.32
N PRO A 322 48.58 -30.59 -25.70
CA PRO A 322 47.56 -29.90 -26.43
C PRO A 322 46.73 -29.06 -25.46
N SER A 323 46.45 -27.80 -25.82
CA SER A 323 45.32 -27.04 -25.27
C SER A 323 44.00 -27.65 -25.77
N SER A 324 43.74 -28.90 -25.39
CA SER A 324 42.59 -29.66 -25.86
C SER A 324 41.32 -29.19 -25.17
N SER A 325 40.59 -28.30 -25.85
CA SER A 325 39.21 -27.96 -25.50
C SER A 325 38.36 -29.24 -25.57
N ARG A 326 38.18 -29.89 -24.43
CA ARG A 326 37.51 -31.20 -24.34
C ARG A 326 36.03 -31.02 -24.58
N GLU A 327 35.54 -31.48 -25.73
CA GLU A 327 34.11 -31.48 -26.05
C GLU A 327 33.44 -32.76 -25.55
N LEU A 328 32.26 -32.62 -24.95
CA LEU A 328 31.48 -33.69 -24.33
C LEU A 328 30.01 -33.52 -24.73
N ARG A 329 29.35 -34.60 -25.17
CA ARG A 329 27.88 -34.64 -25.25
C ARG A 329 27.33 -35.17 -23.92
N VAL A 330 26.50 -34.37 -23.28
CA VAL A 330 25.93 -34.64 -21.95
C VAL A 330 24.42 -34.50 -21.97
N VAL A 331 23.75 -35.14 -21.01
CA VAL A 331 22.34 -34.86 -20.71
C VAL A 331 22.28 -33.66 -19.77
N ALA A 332 21.66 -32.57 -20.21
CA ALA A 332 21.38 -31.41 -19.38
C ALA A 332 19.93 -31.44 -18.85
N THR A 333 19.79 -31.18 -17.57
CA THR A 333 18.55 -30.73 -16.91
C THR A 333 18.72 -29.27 -16.45
N ALA A 334 17.70 -28.70 -15.80
CA ALA A 334 17.80 -27.42 -15.12
C ALA A 334 17.24 -27.49 -13.69
N TYR A 335 17.78 -26.65 -12.81
CA TYR A 335 17.34 -26.46 -11.43
C TYR A 335 17.23 -24.97 -11.09
N THR A 336 16.54 -24.64 -9.99
CA THR A 336 16.39 -23.27 -9.51
C THR A 336 17.14 -23.06 -8.19
N ALA A 337 17.39 -21.79 -7.85
CA ALA A 337 17.92 -21.40 -6.55
C ALA A 337 16.85 -21.24 -5.44
N ASP A 338 15.62 -21.72 -5.66
CA ASP A 338 14.52 -21.61 -4.69
C ASP A 338 14.80 -22.52 -3.48
N PRO A 339 14.90 -21.97 -2.25
CA PRO A 339 15.09 -22.76 -1.04
C PRO A 339 14.07 -23.90 -0.87
N LEU A 340 12.79 -23.66 -1.21
CA LEU A 340 11.71 -24.62 -1.03
C LEU A 340 11.83 -25.81 -1.99
N GLU A 341 12.30 -25.59 -3.22
CA GLU A 341 12.55 -26.67 -4.20
C GLU A 341 13.79 -27.51 -3.83
N ASN A 342 14.71 -26.93 -3.07
CA ASN A 342 15.95 -27.57 -2.61
C ASN A 342 15.84 -28.16 -1.19
N GLY A 343 14.63 -28.21 -0.60
CA GLY A 343 14.36 -28.82 0.71
C GLY A 343 14.68 -27.96 1.94
N TYR A 344 14.98 -26.68 1.73
CA TYR A 344 15.19 -25.67 2.77
C TYR A 344 13.88 -24.93 3.12
N LYS A 345 13.91 -24.07 4.13
CA LYS A 345 12.76 -23.23 4.53
C LYS A 345 12.71 -21.95 3.70
N ALA A 346 11.53 -21.34 3.61
CA ALA A 346 11.38 -20.02 3.01
C ALA A 346 12.26 -18.99 3.76
N GLY A 347 13.17 -18.33 3.04
CA GLY A 347 14.14 -17.38 3.58
C GLY A 347 15.55 -17.93 3.81
N ASP A 348 15.76 -19.25 3.71
CA ASP A 348 17.10 -19.86 3.73
C ASP A 348 17.89 -19.52 2.45
N GLN A 349 19.19 -19.81 2.44
CA GLN A 349 20.07 -19.57 1.29
C GLN A 349 20.54 -20.89 0.67
N VAL A 350 20.23 -21.11 -0.60
CA VAL A 350 20.80 -22.20 -1.41
C VAL A 350 22.22 -21.82 -1.80
N LYS A 351 23.18 -22.70 -1.52
CA LYS A 351 24.60 -22.52 -1.85
C LYS A 351 25.10 -23.68 -2.69
N SER A 352 25.95 -23.38 -3.67
CA SER A 352 26.61 -24.40 -4.48
C SER A 352 27.73 -25.13 -3.73
N ALA A 353 28.23 -26.24 -4.28
CA ALA A 353 29.40 -26.94 -3.75
C ALA A 353 30.66 -26.06 -3.59
N LEU A 354 30.85 -25.05 -4.44
CA LEU A 354 31.92 -24.03 -4.29
C LEU A 354 31.56 -22.86 -3.34
N GLY A 355 30.39 -22.91 -2.69
CA GLY A 355 29.95 -21.91 -1.71
C GLY A 355 29.29 -20.66 -2.30
N HIS A 356 29.03 -20.61 -3.62
CA HIS A 356 28.33 -19.48 -4.23
C HIS A 356 26.88 -19.41 -3.75
N ASN A 357 26.41 -18.23 -3.35
CA ASN A 357 25.04 -18.00 -2.90
C ASN A 357 24.10 -17.87 -4.11
N LEU A 358 23.41 -18.96 -4.44
CA LEU A 358 22.55 -19.04 -5.62
C LEU A 358 21.25 -18.25 -5.42
N THR A 359 20.71 -18.23 -4.20
CA THR A 359 19.47 -17.48 -3.88
C THR A 359 19.68 -15.97 -4.00
N ALA A 360 20.88 -15.45 -3.69
CA ALA A 360 21.23 -14.05 -3.93
C ALA A 360 21.51 -13.75 -5.42
N ASN A 361 22.04 -14.74 -6.15
CA ASN A 361 22.51 -14.62 -7.53
C ASN A 361 21.83 -15.65 -8.47
N PRO A 362 20.50 -15.62 -8.64
CA PRO A 362 19.75 -16.62 -9.41
C PRO A 362 20.08 -16.60 -10.92
N ASN A 363 20.61 -15.49 -11.43
CA ASN A 363 21.08 -15.34 -12.82
C ASN A 363 22.54 -15.79 -13.03
N MET A 364 23.22 -16.30 -12.00
CA MET A 364 24.62 -16.74 -12.12
C MET A 364 24.73 -17.89 -13.13
N LYS A 365 25.67 -17.77 -14.08
CA LYS A 365 25.97 -18.83 -15.04
C LYS A 365 26.81 -19.91 -14.37
N LEU A 366 26.11 -20.77 -13.64
CA LEU A 366 26.68 -21.87 -12.88
C LEU A 366 25.98 -23.19 -13.27
N ILE A 367 26.74 -24.27 -13.27
CA ILE A 367 26.22 -25.62 -13.51
C ILE A 367 26.68 -26.60 -12.43
N ALA A 368 25.84 -27.58 -12.15
CA ALA A 368 26.20 -28.77 -11.40
C ALA A 368 26.81 -29.83 -12.33
N VAL A 369 27.90 -30.48 -11.91
CA VAL A 369 28.64 -31.47 -12.69
C VAL A 369 29.05 -32.69 -11.86
N ASP A 370 29.53 -33.73 -12.54
CA ASP A 370 30.37 -34.77 -11.93
C ASP A 370 31.85 -34.32 -11.96
N PRO A 371 32.50 -34.11 -10.79
CA PRO A 371 33.91 -33.69 -10.72
C PRO A 371 34.89 -34.64 -11.42
N SER A 372 34.55 -35.92 -11.58
CA SER A 372 35.38 -36.90 -12.30
C SER A 372 35.31 -36.77 -13.82
N VAL A 373 34.34 -36.03 -14.36
CA VAL A 373 34.18 -35.79 -15.80
C VAL A 373 34.54 -34.34 -16.17
N ILE A 374 34.06 -33.38 -15.38
CA ILE A 374 34.36 -31.95 -15.51
C ILE A 374 34.82 -31.46 -14.12
N PRO A 375 36.09 -31.06 -13.95
CA PRO A 375 36.58 -30.58 -12.66
C PRO A 375 35.79 -29.37 -12.13
N LEU A 376 35.61 -29.30 -10.81
CA LEU A 376 35.02 -28.12 -10.19
C LEU A 376 35.94 -26.91 -10.35
N GLY A 377 35.34 -25.75 -10.62
CA GLY A 377 36.04 -24.51 -10.92
C GLY A 377 36.37 -24.32 -12.41
N SER A 378 36.28 -25.35 -13.26
CA SER A 378 36.45 -25.21 -14.70
C SER A 378 35.41 -24.26 -15.29
N LYS A 379 35.83 -23.40 -16.22
CA LYS A 379 34.90 -22.70 -17.12
C LYS A 379 34.48 -23.67 -18.21
N VAL A 380 33.22 -23.61 -18.61
CA VAL A 380 32.68 -24.42 -19.70
C VAL A 380 31.79 -23.56 -20.59
N TRP A 381 31.70 -23.89 -21.87
CA TRP A 381 30.62 -23.41 -22.73
C TRP A 381 29.58 -24.52 -22.87
N VAL A 382 28.30 -24.19 -22.63
CA VAL A 382 27.17 -25.11 -22.74
C VAL A 382 26.25 -24.63 -23.87
N GLU A 383 26.02 -25.51 -24.84
CA GLU A 383 25.14 -25.26 -25.98
C GLU A 383 23.74 -24.80 -25.53
N GLY A 384 23.30 -23.63 -26.01
CA GLY A 384 22.02 -23.01 -25.66
C GLY A 384 21.96 -22.30 -24.30
N TYR A 385 22.99 -22.42 -23.44
CA TYR A 385 23.02 -21.77 -22.10
C TYR A 385 24.12 -20.71 -21.96
N GLY A 386 25.23 -20.87 -22.68
CA GLY A 386 26.36 -19.93 -22.73
C GLY A 386 27.58 -20.39 -21.94
N VAL A 387 28.51 -19.48 -21.66
CA VAL A 387 29.67 -19.73 -20.79
C VAL A 387 29.21 -19.77 -19.34
N ALA A 388 29.63 -20.80 -18.60
CA ALA A 388 29.26 -21.06 -17.22
C ALA A 388 30.43 -21.64 -16.41
N ILE A 389 30.30 -21.63 -15.08
CA ILE A 389 31.25 -22.21 -14.13
C ILE A 389 30.73 -23.56 -13.67
N ALA A 390 31.58 -24.58 -13.70
CA ALA A 390 31.36 -25.86 -13.04
C ALA A 390 31.48 -25.68 -11.51
N GLY A 391 30.42 -25.17 -10.89
CA GLY A 391 30.47 -24.61 -9.53
C GLY A 391 29.67 -25.38 -8.47
N ASP A 392 29.00 -26.46 -8.86
CA ASP A 392 28.10 -27.22 -8.00
C ASP A 392 28.15 -28.74 -8.27
N THR A 393 27.57 -29.52 -7.36
CA THR A 393 27.47 -30.99 -7.48
C THR A 393 26.13 -31.49 -6.95
N GLY A 394 25.37 -32.22 -7.76
CA GLY A 394 24.15 -32.90 -7.32
C GLY A 394 24.36 -34.40 -7.11
N GLY A 395 23.64 -35.01 -6.16
CA GLY A 395 23.68 -36.46 -5.95
C GLY A 395 23.28 -37.26 -7.20
N ALA A 396 22.31 -36.75 -7.96
CA ALA A 396 21.84 -37.34 -9.22
C ALA A 396 22.67 -36.93 -10.46
N ILE A 397 23.67 -36.04 -10.30
CA ILE A 397 24.51 -35.51 -11.39
C ILE A 397 25.83 -36.30 -11.38
N LYS A 398 25.85 -37.36 -12.20
CA LYS A 398 26.95 -38.33 -12.31
C LYS A 398 27.20 -38.69 -13.77
N GLY A 399 28.47 -38.92 -14.12
CA GLY A 399 28.91 -39.17 -15.48
C GLY A 399 28.65 -38.00 -16.44
N ASN A 400 28.23 -38.30 -17.67
CA ASN A 400 27.92 -37.32 -18.71
C ASN A 400 26.53 -36.68 -18.50
N LYS A 401 26.29 -36.12 -17.31
CA LYS A 401 25.09 -35.34 -16.97
C LYS A 401 25.51 -34.01 -16.34
N ILE A 402 24.78 -32.95 -16.66
CA ILE A 402 24.89 -31.64 -16.00
C ILE A 402 23.51 -31.15 -15.58
N ASP A 403 23.48 -30.24 -14.60
CA ASP A 403 22.29 -29.46 -14.26
C ASP A 403 22.61 -27.98 -14.42
N VAL A 404 21.80 -27.21 -15.14
CA VAL A 404 22.05 -25.77 -15.34
C VAL A 404 21.21 -24.93 -14.37
N LEU A 405 21.84 -23.94 -13.73
CA LEU A 405 21.11 -23.02 -12.86
C LEU A 405 20.25 -22.08 -13.71
N MET A 406 18.95 -22.04 -13.39
CA MET A 406 17.98 -21.12 -13.98
C MET A 406 17.41 -20.17 -12.92
N PRO A 407 17.10 -18.92 -13.28
CA PRO A 407 16.69 -17.90 -12.32
C PRO A 407 15.29 -18.10 -11.74
N ASP A 408 14.43 -18.85 -12.43
CA ASP A 408 13.06 -19.10 -12.03
C ASP A 408 12.55 -20.47 -12.52
N LYS A 409 11.42 -20.90 -11.95
CA LYS A 409 10.79 -22.20 -12.25
C LYS A 409 10.28 -22.30 -13.70
N GLY A 410 9.84 -21.18 -14.28
CA GLY A 410 9.38 -21.12 -15.67
C GLY A 410 10.52 -21.32 -16.66
N THR A 411 11.64 -20.62 -16.47
CA THR A 411 12.85 -20.82 -17.30
C THR A 411 13.45 -22.22 -17.14
N SER A 412 13.45 -22.79 -15.93
CA SER A 412 13.82 -24.19 -15.70
C SER A 412 12.90 -25.18 -16.44
N SER A 413 11.57 -25.00 -16.33
CA SER A 413 10.58 -25.87 -16.99
C SER A 413 10.70 -25.81 -18.53
N ASN A 414 10.90 -24.61 -19.08
CA ASN A 414 11.09 -24.38 -20.52
C ASN A 414 12.43 -24.93 -21.03
N TRP A 415 13.45 -25.07 -20.18
CA TRP A 415 14.72 -25.69 -20.56
C TRP A 415 14.54 -27.19 -20.84
N GLY A 416 13.79 -27.87 -19.96
CA GLY A 416 13.51 -29.30 -20.04
C GLY A 416 14.76 -30.19 -19.90
N ARG A 417 14.60 -31.48 -20.21
CA ARG A 417 15.73 -32.43 -20.31
C ARG A 417 16.11 -32.61 -21.77
N LYS A 418 17.38 -32.35 -22.11
CA LYS A 418 17.90 -32.46 -23.48
C LYS A 418 19.38 -32.82 -23.51
N THR A 419 19.83 -33.36 -24.64
CA THR A 419 21.26 -33.60 -24.87
C THR A 419 21.89 -32.33 -25.42
N VAL A 420 23.00 -31.89 -24.84
CA VAL A 420 23.74 -30.68 -25.24
C VAL A 420 25.22 -30.96 -25.37
N THR A 421 25.90 -30.15 -26.18
CA THR A 421 27.36 -30.13 -26.27
C THR A 421 27.95 -29.19 -25.22
N VAL A 422 28.93 -29.69 -24.46
CA VAL A 422 29.70 -28.91 -23.49
C VAL A 422 31.16 -28.90 -23.93
N LYS A 423 31.77 -27.73 -23.93
CA LYS A 423 33.21 -27.55 -24.21
C LYS A 423 33.90 -27.08 -22.94
N VAL A 424 34.88 -27.83 -22.45
CA VAL A 424 35.68 -27.41 -21.30
C VAL A 424 36.69 -26.36 -21.75
N LEU A 425 36.65 -25.20 -21.11
CA LEU A 425 37.50 -24.04 -21.36
C LEU A 425 38.48 -23.94 -20.17
N ASN A 426 39.55 -24.73 -20.23
CA ASN A 426 40.63 -24.70 -19.24
C ASN A 426 41.53 -23.47 -19.45
#